data_AF-A0A1M6R2Y7-F1
#
_entry.id   AF-A0A1M6R2Y7-F1
#
_cell.length_a   1.000
_cell.length_b   1.000
_cell.length_c   1.000
_cell.angle_alpha   90.00
_cell.angle_beta   90.00
_cell.angle_gamma   90.00
#
_symmetry.space_group_name_H-M   'P 1'
#
loop_
_entity.id
_entity.type
_entity.pdbx_description
1 polymer ?
#
loop_
_entity_poly.entity_id
_entity_poly.type
_entity_poly.pdbx_seq_one_letter_code
_entity_poly.pdbx_strand_id
1 'polypeptide(L)'
;MSDSSNPAAAASGNPVKRRPGRPAGGDMAQLTLRIPRAHLLALMEESARRSVETGRNVTPQAIIAGMIAAGLATKSENAPAE
;
A
#
# COMPACT_ATOMS: atom_id res chain seq x y z
N MET A 1 25.73 16.17 21.58
CA MET A 1 26.33 14.91 21.11
C MET A 1 25.25 13.85 21.23
N SER A 2 25.21 12.99 20.21
CA SER A 2 24.04 12.27 19.67
C SER A 2 23.36 11.27 20.60
N ASP A 3 22.05 11.44 20.81
CA ASP A 3 21.15 10.33 21.19
C ASP A 3 20.70 9.63 19.90
N SER A 4 21.43 8.59 19.51
CA SER A 4 21.02 7.68 18.43
C SER A 4 19.99 6.71 18.98
N SER A 5 18.70 7.04 18.84
CA SER A 5 17.60 6.12 19.07
C SER A 5 17.58 5.05 17.98
N ASN A 6 18.22 3.92 18.29
CA ASN A 6 18.21 2.69 17.51
C ASN A 6 16.77 2.12 17.45
N PRO A 7 16.11 1.97 16.29
CA PRO A 7 14.74 1.45 16.21
C PRO A 7 14.73 -0.10 16.14
N ALA A 8 15.65 -0.77 16.85
CA ALA A 8 15.84 -2.21 16.75
C ALA A 8 15.14 -3.02 17.85
N ALA A 9 14.11 -2.45 18.49
CA ALA A 9 13.43 -3.10 19.62
C ALA A 9 11.91 -3.06 19.49
N ALA A 10 11.35 -3.91 18.62
CA ALA A 10 10.08 -4.61 18.87
C ALA A 10 9.77 -5.57 17.71
N ALA A 11 10.03 -6.87 17.90
CA ALA A 11 9.14 -7.96 17.47
C ALA A 11 9.76 -9.35 17.71
N SER A 12 10.18 -9.68 18.93
CA SER A 12 10.30 -11.08 19.33
C SER A 12 8.93 -11.60 19.80
N GLY A 13 7.98 -11.69 18.86
CA GLY A 13 6.70 -12.34 19.09
C GLY A 13 6.77 -13.77 18.59
N ASN A 14 6.41 -14.75 19.44
CA ASN A 14 6.31 -16.17 19.09
C ASN A 14 5.66 -16.39 17.71
N PRO A 15 6.14 -17.35 16.90
CA PRO A 15 5.59 -17.59 15.57
C PRO A 15 4.16 -18.12 15.68
N VAL A 16 3.19 -17.22 15.61
CA VAL A 16 1.77 -17.55 15.47
C VAL A 16 1.63 -18.36 14.18
N LYS A 17 1.05 -19.57 14.25
CA LYS A 17 0.71 -20.38 13.06
C LYS A 17 -0.11 -19.54 12.08
N ARG A 18 0.50 -19.15 10.97
CA ARG A 18 -0.11 -18.23 9.99
C ARG A 18 -0.93 -19.03 8.98
N ARG A 19 -2.08 -18.50 8.58
CA ARG A 19 -2.83 -19.05 7.43
C ARG A 19 -1.97 -18.95 6.17
N PRO A 20 -1.96 -19.97 5.30
CA PRO A 20 -1.31 -19.90 4.00
C PRO A 20 -1.78 -18.65 3.23
N GLY A 21 -0.85 -17.89 2.68
CA GLY A 21 -1.15 -16.71 1.85
C GLY A 21 -1.26 -15.36 2.58
N ARG A 22 -1.04 -15.28 3.91
CA ARG A 22 -0.93 -13.98 4.58
C ARG A 22 0.51 -13.44 4.46
N PRO A 23 0.75 -12.26 3.84
CA PRO A 23 2.09 -11.71 3.72
C PRO A 23 2.76 -11.51 5.09
N ALA A 24 4.07 -11.76 5.14
CA ALA A 24 4.87 -11.52 6.32
C ALA A 24 5.02 -10.02 6.59
N GLY A 25 5.31 -9.65 7.84
CA GLY A 25 5.49 -8.23 8.21
C GLY A 25 6.64 -7.55 7.46
N GLY A 26 7.58 -8.33 6.90
CA GLY A 26 8.66 -7.86 6.04
C GLY A 26 8.33 -7.83 4.54
N ASP A 27 7.20 -8.39 4.11
CA ASP A 27 6.81 -8.44 2.68
C ASP A 27 6.09 -7.15 2.25
N MET A 28 5.69 -6.31 3.21
CA MET A 28 4.92 -5.10 2.97
C MET A 28 5.75 -3.88 3.38
N ALA A 29 5.92 -2.94 2.45
CA ALA A 29 6.49 -1.63 2.77
C ALA A 29 5.39 -0.67 3.22
N GLN A 30 5.60 0.01 4.36
CA GLN A 30 4.72 1.11 4.76
C GLN A 30 5.06 2.35 3.94
N LEU A 31 4.05 2.92 3.29
CA LEU A 31 4.19 4.13 2.49
C LEU A 31 3.38 5.27 3.11
N THR A 32 4.03 6.40 3.39
CA THR A 32 3.38 7.65 3.79
C THR A 32 3.38 8.62 2.62
N LEU A 33 2.19 8.93 2.11
CA LEU A 33 2.01 9.82 0.96
C LEU A 33 1.42 11.16 1.42
N ARG A 34 1.93 12.26 0.88
CA ARG A 34 1.30 13.58 1.01
C ARG A 34 0.31 13.76 -0.12
N ILE A 35 -0.98 13.66 0.19
CA ILE A 35 -2.06 13.76 -0.79
C ILE A 35 -2.77 15.11 -0.60
N PRO A 36 -2.88 15.96 -1.65
CA PRO A 36 -3.69 17.17 -1.59
C PRO A 36 -5.15 16.85 -1.21
N ARG A 37 -5.80 17.72 -0.43
CA ARG A 37 -7.14 17.45 0.11
C ARG A 37 -8.18 17.19 -0.99
N ALA A 38 -8.11 17.92 -2.11
CA ALA A 38 -9.00 17.71 -3.25
C ALA A 38 -8.87 16.30 -3.85
N HIS A 39 -7.65 15.78 -3.97
CA HIS A 39 -7.41 14.43 -4.49
C HIS A 39 -7.86 13.34 -3.50
N LEU A 40 -7.71 13.59 -2.20
CA LEU A 40 -8.21 12.67 -1.19
C LEU A 40 -9.74 12.55 -1.25
N LEU A 41 -10.46 13.66 -1.44
CA LEU A 41 -11.92 13.64 -1.62
C LEU A 41 -12.32 12.83 -2.86
N ALA A 42 -11.68 13.08 -3.99
CA ALA A 42 -11.93 12.32 -5.22
C ALA A 42 -11.66 10.81 -5.04
N LEU A 43 -10.60 10.44 -4.32
CA LEU A 43 -10.31 9.04 -3.99
C LEU A 43 -11.40 8.40 -3.12
N MET A 44 -11.96 9.14 -2.16
CA MET A 44 -13.05 8.63 -1.32
C MET A 44 -14.33 8.45 -2.13
N GLU A 45 -14.69 9.40 -2.98
CA GLU A 45 -15.86 9.30 -3.86
C GLU A 45 -15.76 8.10 -4.81
N GLU A 46 -14.58 7.91 -5.42
CA GLU A 46 -14.32 6.75 -6.29
C GLU A 46 -14.39 5.43 -5.52
N SER A 47 -13.88 5.40 -4.28
CA SER A 47 -13.95 4.22 -3.42
C SER A 47 -15.40 3.84 -3.08
N ALA A 48 -16.25 4.83 -2.81
CA ALA A 48 -17.67 4.62 -2.57
C ALA A 48 -18.38 4.10 -3.82
N ARG A 49 -18.12 4.72 -4.99
CA ARG A 49 -18.69 4.31 -6.27
C ARG A 49 -18.35 2.86 -6.61
N ARG A 50 -17.06 2.50 -6.60
CA ARG A 50 -16.61 1.13 -6.89
C ARG A 50 -17.12 0.12 -5.88
N SER A 51 -17.30 0.54 -4.63
CA SER A 51 -17.85 -0.35 -3.61
C SER A 51 -19.30 -0.74 -3.93
N VAL A 52 -20.09 0.22 -4.39
CA VAL A 52 -21.47 -0.02 -4.84
C VAL A 52 -21.48 -0.87 -6.11
N GLU A 53 -20.66 -0.54 -7.11
CA GLU A 53 -20.62 -1.27 -8.38
C GLU A 53 -20.19 -2.73 -8.24
N THR A 54 -19.19 -2.99 -7.39
CA THR A 54 -18.63 -4.34 -7.22
C THR A 54 -19.32 -5.14 -6.12
N GLY A 55 -20.18 -4.51 -5.30
CA GLY A 55 -20.77 -5.11 -4.11
C GLY A 55 -19.74 -5.49 -3.04
N ARG A 56 -18.52 -4.97 -3.11
CA ARG A 56 -17.41 -5.27 -2.19
C ARG A 56 -16.88 -3.97 -1.59
N ASN A 57 -16.37 -4.01 -0.36
CA ASN A 57 -15.72 -2.84 0.21
C ASN A 57 -14.38 -2.57 -0.50
N VAL A 58 -14.33 -1.49 -1.26
CA VAL A 58 -13.12 -0.99 -1.93
C VAL A 58 -12.62 0.22 -1.14
N THR A 59 -11.42 0.13 -0.58
CA THR A 59 -10.83 1.23 0.19
C THR A 59 -10.03 2.18 -0.70
N PRO A 60 -9.84 3.45 -0.31
CA PRO A 60 -8.93 4.37 -1.01
C PRO A 60 -7.51 3.82 -1.13
N GLN A 61 -7.05 3.04 -0.15
CA GLN A 61 -5.74 2.37 -0.17
C GLN A 61 -5.64 1.34 -1.30
N ALA A 62 -6.70 0.56 -1.54
CA ALA A 62 -6.75 -0.41 -2.62
C ALA A 62 -6.70 0.27 -4.00
N ILE A 63 -7.37 1.42 -4.14
CA ILE A 63 -7.31 2.23 -5.37
C ILE A 63 -5.90 2.75 -5.60
N ILE A 64 -5.26 3.35 -4.58
CA ILE A 64 -3.89 3.84 -4.68
C ILE A 64 -2.93 2.71 -5.05
N ALA A 65 -3.05 1.54 -4.42
CA ALA A 65 -2.23 0.37 -4.74
C ALA A 65 -2.42 -0.05 -6.21
N GLY A 66 -3.66 -0.06 -6.72
CA GLY A 66 -3.95 -0.33 -8.12
C GLY A 66 -3.35 0.70 -9.08
N MET A 67 -3.41 1.99 -8.74
CA MET A 67 -2.78 3.05 -9.54
C MET A 67 -1.26 2.92 -9.59
N ILE A 68 -0.62 2.60 -8.45
CA ILE A 68 0.83 2.37 -8.39
C ILE A 68 1.20 1.15 -9.24
N ALA A 69 0.47 0.04 -9.10
CA ALA A 69 0.72 -1.17 -9.89
C ALA A 69 0.59 -0.89 -11.40
N ALA A 70 -0.45 -0.16 -11.82
CA ALA A 70 -0.64 0.23 -13.21
C ALA A 70 0.50 1.13 -13.73
N GLY A 71 0.93 2.12 -12.93
CA GLY A 71 2.04 3.00 -13.29
C GLY A 71 3.39 2.28 -13.39
N LEU A 72 3.60 1.22 -12.60
CA LEU A 72 4.80 0.39 -12.71
C LEU A 72 4.77 -0.52 -13.94
N ALA A 73 3.60 -1.06 -14.29
CA ALA A 73 3.43 -1.89 -15.47
C ALA A 73 3.72 -1.09 -16.76
N THR A 74 3.21 0.14 -16.87
CA THR A 74 3.45 1.00 -18.05
C THR A 74 4.89 1.50 -18.14
N LYS A 75 5.56 1.74 -17.00
CA LYS A 75 6.99 2.09 -16.99
C LYS A 75 7.87 0.94 -17.48
N SER A 76 7.50 -0.31 -17.20
CA SER A 76 8.24 -1.50 -17.66
C SER A 76 8.14 -1.70 -19.18
N GLU A 77 7.05 -1.29 -19.81
CA GLU A 77 6.86 -1.41 -21.27
C GLU A 77 7.70 -0.39 -22.06
N ASN A 78 8.08 0.72 -21.42
CA ASN A 78 8.79 1.84 -22.05
C ASN A 78 10.29 1.90 -21.71
N ALA A 79 10.85 0.87 -21.05
CA ALA A 79 12.29 0.77 -20.82
C ALA A 79 12.97 0.27 -22.10
N PRO A 80 14.05 0.93 -22.60
CA PRO A 80 14.80 0.40 -23.73
C PRO A 80 15.38 -0.95 -23.31
N ALA A 81 15.29 -1.95 -24.19
CA ALA A 81 16.03 -3.20 -24.03
C ALA A 81 17.53 -2.83 -24.01
N GLU A 82 18.19 -3.05 -22.87
CA GLU A 82 19.65 -3.02 -22.78
C GLU A 82 20.27 -4.17 -23.57
#